data_AF-T1AGE8-F1
#
_entry.id   AF-T1AGE8-F1
#
_cell.length_a   1.000
_cell.length_b   1.000
_cell.length_c   1.000
_cell.angle_alpha   90.00
_cell.angle_beta   90.00
_cell.angle_gamma   90.00
#
_symmetry.space_group_name_H-M   'P 1'
#
loop_
_entity.id
_entity.type
_entity.pdbx_description
1 polymer ?
#
loop_
_entity_poly.entity_id
_entity_poly.type
_entity_poly.pdbx_seq_one_letter_code
_entity_poly.pdbx_strand_id
1 'polypeptide(L)'
;KSAEAEKRLDSAIKIAQELKDNDAYAELLTTKADLLSGKKKRRKEAESIYLQAADLAKKNGNMNTYFESSVGLLTLRREQSEPAKILEEAMKLIDEAEMTALAIKAKKDRKNFLDDVSGIYDLASDIAMEMENVDQAIQIAERMTKILSK
;
A
#
# COMPACT_ATOMS: atom_id res chain seq x y z
N LYS A 1 -9.89 24.37 0.55
CA LYS A 1 -9.09 23.47 -0.32
C LYS A 1 -9.36 21.99 -0.01
N SER A 2 -9.08 21.47 1.20
CA SER A 2 -9.33 20.04 1.52
C SER A 2 -10.81 19.58 1.41
N ALA A 3 -11.78 20.41 1.81
CA ALA A 3 -13.20 20.06 1.72
C ALA A 3 -13.73 19.97 0.26
N GLU A 4 -13.17 20.78 -0.64
CA GLU A 4 -13.55 20.75 -2.06
C GLU A 4 -12.93 19.54 -2.77
N ALA A 5 -11.67 19.20 -2.45
CA ALA A 5 -11.04 17.97 -2.93
C ALA A 5 -11.83 16.73 -2.51
N GLU A 6 -12.26 16.69 -1.24
CA GLU A 6 -13.08 15.59 -0.73
C GLU A 6 -14.42 15.46 -1.47
N LYS A 7 -15.13 16.59 -1.68
CA LYS A 7 -16.40 16.58 -2.43
C LYS A 7 -16.23 16.09 -3.87
N ARG A 8 -15.12 16.45 -4.52
CA ARG A 8 -14.78 15.98 -5.88
C ARG A 8 -14.47 14.48 -5.89
N LEU A 9 -13.72 13.99 -4.90
CA LEU A 9 -13.46 12.56 -4.72
C LEU A 9 -14.75 11.78 -4.49
N ASP A 10 -15.65 12.26 -3.62
CA ASP A 10 -16.94 11.60 -3.37
C ASP A 10 -17.78 11.50 -4.65
N SER A 11 -17.76 12.55 -5.48
CA SER A 11 -18.45 12.54 -6.79
C SER A 11 -17.81 11.53 -7.74
N ALA A 12 -16.48 11.48 -7.81
CA ALA A 12 -15.75 10.53 -8.66
C ALA A 12 -15.99 9.08 -8.22
N ILE A 13 -15.99 8.81 -6.91
CA ILE A 13 -16.29 7.49 -6.34
C ILE A 13 -17.69 7.04 -6.76
N LYS A 14 -18.68 7.92 -6.65
CA LYS A 14 -20.05 7.61 -7.05
C LYS A 14 -20.14 7.25 -8.54
N ILE A 15 -19.43 7.99 -9.40
CA ILE A 15 -19.38 7.72 -10.84
C ILE A 15 -18.72 6.35 -11.11
N ALA A 16 -17.58 6.06 -10.50
CA ALA A 16 -16.91 4.76 -10.66
C ALA A 16 -17.82 3.59 -10.25
N GLN A 17 -18.57 3.74 -9.15
CA GLN A 17 -19.56 2.77 -8.71
C GLN A 17 -20.72 2.60 -9.69
N GLU A 18 -21.28 3.71 -10.22
CA GLU A 18 -22.36 3.70 -11.21
C GLU A 18 -21.92 3.01 -12.52
N LEU A 19 -20.67 3.24 -12.93
CA LEU A 19 -20.04 2.61 -14.09
C LEU A 19 -19.59 1.17 -13.83
N LYS A 20 -19.61 0.70 -12.57
CA LYS A 20 -19.04 -0.59 -12.13
C LYS A 20 -17.56 -0.74 -12.51
N ASP A 21 -16.84 0.38 -12.55
CA ASP A 21 -15.40 0.41 -12.76
C ASP A 21 -14.72 0.15 -11.41
N ASN A 22 -14.48 -1.13 -11.11
CA ASN A 22 -13.98 -1.51 -9.81
C ASN A 22 -12.51 -1.12 -9.59
N ASP A 23 -11.72 -0.98 -10.66
CA ASP A 23 -10.33 -0.55 -10.57
C ASP A 23 -10.26 0.93 -10.22
N ALA A 24 -10.98 1.77 -10.97
CA ALA A 24 -11.10 3.19 -10.63
C ALA A 24 -11.73 3.40 -9.25
N TYR A 25 -12.70 2.56 -8.87
CA TYR A 25 -13.31 2.64 -7.54
C TYR A 25 -12.29 2.37 -6.43
N ALA A 26 -11.45 1.33 -6.56
CA ALA A 26 -10.42 1.02 -5.58
C ALA A 26 -9.37 2.16 -5.48
N GLU A 27 -8.89 2.67 -6.61
CA GLU A 27 -7.92 3.78 -6.65
C GLU A 27 -8.45 5.05 -5.98
N LEU A 28 -9.72 5.39 -6.26
CA LEU A 28 -10.37 6.55 -5.66
C LEU A 28 -10.60 6.39 -4.15
N LEU A 29 -10.86 5.15 -3.69
CA LEU A 29 -10.92 4.86 -2.26
C LEU A 29 -9.54 5.06 -1.61
N THR A 30 -8.46 4.54 -2.20
CA THR A 30 -7.09 4.76 -1.71
C THR A 30 -6.78 6.26 -1.59
N THR A 31 -7.04 7.02 -2.65
CA THR A 31 -6.82 8.48 -2.68
C THR A 31 -7.65 9.20 -1.60
N LYS A 32 -8.90 8.76 -1.36
CA LYS A 32 -9.73 9.31 -0.29
C LYS A 32 -9.14 8.98 1.08
N ALA A 33 -8.69 7.75 1.30
CA ALA A 33 -8.05 7.37 2.55
C ALA A 33 -6.78 8.20 2.82
N ASP A 34 -5.94 8.45 1.81
CA ASP A 34 -4.79 9.35 1.92
C ASP A 34 -5.20 10.73 2.42
N LEU A 35 -6.21 11.34 1.78
CA LEU A 35 -6.73 12.66 2.17
C LEU A 35 -7.24 12.70 3.61
N LEU A 36 -7.82 11.60 4.10
CA LEU A 36 -8.39 11.50 5.43
C LEU A 36 -7.37 11.12 6.51
N SER A 37 -6.32 10.37 6.16
CA SER A 37 -5.30 9.88 7.09
C SER A 37 -4.57 11.02 7.82
N GLY A 38 -4.33 12.14 7.13
CA GLY A 38 -3.74 13.35 7.70
C GLY A 38 -4.65 14.11 8.68
N LYS A 39 -5.94 13.74 8.78
CA LYS A 39 -6.91 14.37 9.69
C LYS A 39 -7.10 13.49 10.91
N LYS A 40 -6.50 13.87 12.06
CA LYS A 40 -6.54 13.07 13.32
C LYS A 40 -7.92 12.52 13.69
N LYS A 41 -8.99 13.32 13.54
CA LYS A 41 -10.38 12.91 13.86
C LYS A 41 -10.98 11.88 12.89
N ARG A 42 -10.36 11.66 11.73
CA ARG A 42 -10.86 10.82 10.64
C ARG A 42 -9.95 9.65 10.31
N ARG A 43 -8.93 9.39 11.14
CA ARG A 43 -8.03 8.26 10.96
C ARG A 43 -8.76 6.92 10.94
N LYS A 44 -9.73 6.70 11.82
CA LYS A 44 -10.55 5.47 11.80
C LYS A 44 -11.34 5.30 10.50
N GLU A 45 -11.81 6.40 9.92
CA GLU A 45 -12.49 6.38 8.62
C GLU A 45 -11.50 6.05 7.51
N ALA A 46 -10.32 6.68 7.50
CA ALA A 46 -9.25 6.37 6.56
C ALA A 46 -8.84 4.89 6.62
N GLU A 47 -8.68 4.33 7.82
CA GLU A 47 -8.34 2.92 8.03
C GLU A 47 -9.39 1.98 7.40
N SER A 48 -10.67 2.25 7.64
CA SER A 48 -11.76 1.47 7.05
C SER A 48 -11.77 1.56 5.52
N ILE A 49 -11.44 2.74 4.97
CA ILE A 49 -11.41 2.95 3.52
C ILE A 49 -10.20 2.23 2.88
N TYR A 50 -9.01 2.29 3.50
CA TYR A 50 -7.86 1.52 3.02
C TYR A 50 -8.15 0.02 3.01
N LEU A 51 -8.76 -0.53 4.08
CA LEU A 51 -9.15 -1.93 4.14
C LEU A 51 -10.10 -2.31 2.99
N GLN A 52 -11.09 -1.46 2.71
CA GLN A 52 -12.02 -1.67 1.60
C GLN A 52 -11.32 -1.60 0.25
N ALA A 53 -10.44 -0.62 0.04
CA ALA A 53 -9.68 -0.46 -1.20
C ALA A 53 -8.78 -1.66 -1.46
N ALA A 54 -8.05 -2.12 -0.44
CA ALA A 54 -7.15 -3.26 -0.51
C ALA A 54 -7.92 -4.57 -0.84
N ASP A 55 -9.02 -4.83 -0.15
CA ASP A 55 -9.86 -6.02 -0.41
C ASP A 55 -10.44 -6.01 -1.82
N LEU A 56 -10.95 -4.86 -2.29
CA LEU A 56 -11.49 -4.72 -3.63
C LEU A 56 -10.41 -4.90 -4.70
N ALA A 57 -9.27 -4.20 -4.56
CA ALA A 57 -8.16 -4.27 -5.49
C ALA A 57 -7.60 -5.70 -5.60
N LYS A 58 -7.44 -6.39 -4.46
CA LYS A 58 -6.99 -7.79 -4.43
C LYS A 58 -7.97 -8.73 -5.15
N LYS A 59 -9.28 -8.54 -4.95
CA LYS A 59 -10.32 -9.35 -5.64
C LYS A 59 -10.36 -9.14 -7.14
N ASN A 60 -10.04 -7.94 -7.61
CA ASN A 60 -10.03 -7.61 -9.04
C ASN A 60 -8.69 -7.92 -9.72
N GLY A 61 -7.65 -8.26 -8.95
CA GLY A 61 -6.31 -8.48 -9.47
C GLY A 61 -5.51 -7.20 -9.73
N ASN A 62 -5.99 -6.03 -9.26
CA ASN A 62 -5.25 -4.78 -9.31
C ASN A 62 -4.21 -4.74 -8.19
N MET A 63 -3.04 -5.34 -8.45
CA MET A 63 -1.99 -5.50 -7.45
C MET A 63 -1.38 -4.16 -7.03
N ASN A 64 -1.21 -3.21 -7.95
CA ASN A 64 -0.63 -1.90 -7.63
C ASN A 64 -1.47 -1.18 -6.57
N THR A 65 -2.79 -1.05 -6.79
CA THR A 65 -3.69 -0.42 -5.81
C THR A 65 -3.79 -1.24 -4.51
N TYR A 66 -3.70 -2.56 -4.59
CA TYR A 66 -3.68 -3.42 -3.39
C TYR A 66 -2.46 -3.11 -2.50
N PHE A 67 -1.26 -3.05 -3.07
CA PHE A 67 -0.04 -2.74 -2.31
C PHE A 67 -0.06 -1.30 -1.80
N GLU A 68 -0.45 -0.33 -2.63
CA GLU A 68 -0.54 1.09 -2.25
C GLU A 68 -1.48 1.29 -1.05
N SER A 69 -2.73 0.80 -1.14
CA SER A 69 -3.70 0.91 -0.05
C SER A 69 -3.25 0.19 1.22
N SER A 70 -2.56 -0.93 1.08
CA SER A 70 -2.01 -1.68 2.22
C SER A 70 -0.84 -0.94 2.89
N VAL A 71 0.05 -0.30 2.12
CA VAL A 71 1.11 0.56 2.67
C VAL A 71 0.50 1.76 3.41
N GLY A 72 -0.53 2.40 2.85
CA GLY A 72 -1.27 3.48 3.52
C GLY A 72 -1.91 3.03 4.84
N LEU A 73 -2.50 1.82 4.85
CA LEU A 73 -3.05 1.20 6.06
C LEU A 73 -1.98 0.96 7.13
N LEU A 74 -0.87 0.33 6.77
CA LEU A 74 0.21 0.02 7.71
C LEU A 74 0.86 1.29 8.26
N THR A 75 1.06 2.29 7.41
CA THR A 75 1.57 3.61 7.82
C THR A 75 0.65 4.25 8.86
N LEU A 76 -0.67 4.19 8.66
CA LEU A 76 -1.64 4.73 9.61
C LEU A 76 -1.67 3.95 10.94
N ARG A 77 -1.46 2.63 10.89
CA ARG A 77 -1.42 1.74 12.06
C ARG A 77 -0.11 1.83 12.85
N ARG A 78 1.00 2.19 12.19
CA ARG A 78 2.33 2.42 12.81
C ARG A 78 2.25 3.37 13.99
N GLU A 79 1.42 4.42 13.90
CA GLU A 79 1.25 5.38 14.98
C GLU A 79 0.45 4.86 16.20
N GLN A 80 -0.20 3.70 16.07
CA GLN A 80 -1.18 3.19 17.05
C GLN A 80 -0.83 1.80 17.59
N SER A 81 0.20 1.16 17.04
CA SER A 81 0.53 -0.24 17.29
C SER A 81 2.01 -0.40 17.63
N GLU A 82 2.36 -1.56 18.19
CA GLU A 82 3.75 -1.92 18.43
C GLU A 82 4.52 -2.03 17.09
N PRO A 83 5.68 -1.38 16.93
CA PRO A 83 6.46 -1.41 15.70
C PRO A 83 6.72 -2.83 15.17
N ALA A 84 6.99 -3.78 16.06
CA ALA A 84 7.24 -5.18 15.70
C ALA A 84 6.06 -5.84 14.95
N LYS A 85 4.81 -5.53 15.32
CA LYS A 85 3.62 -6.07 14.66
C LYS A 85 3.45 -5.50 13.26
N ILE A 86 3.68 -4.20 13.10
CA ILE A 86 3.58 -3.54 11.79
C ILE A 86 4.70 -4.01 10.87
N LEU A 87 5.91 -4.24 11.41
CA LEU A 87 7.00 -4.87 10.66
C LEU A 87 6.64 -6.27 10.18
N GLU A 88 6.03 -7.10 11.04
CA GLU A 88 5.57 -8.45 10.65
C GLU A 88 4.55 -8.40 9.51
N GLU A 89 3.56 -7.50 9.58
CA GLU A 89 2.58 -7.31 8.51
C GLU A 89 3.22 -6.80 7.21
N ALA A 90 4.15 -5.83 7.30
CA ALA A 90 4.88 -5.32 6.14
C ALA A 90 5.74 -6.41 5.49
N MET A 91 6.39 -7.27 6.28
CA MET A 91 7.19 -8.38 5.76
C MET A 91 6.34 -9.42 5.02
N LYS A 92 5.15 -9.76 5.53
CA LYS A 92 4.20 -10.65 4.82
C LYS A 92 3.81 -10.08 3.46
N LEU A 93 3.55 -8.78 3.42
CA LEU A 93 3.14 -8.11 2.20
C LEU A 93 4.33 -7.92 1.23
N ILE A 94 5.57 -7.80 1.72
CA ILE A 94 6.77 -7.93 0.88
C ILE A 94 6.82 -9.32 0.25
N ASP A 95 6.62 -10.39 1.03
CA ASP A 95 6.63 -11.76 0.50
C ASP A 95 5.58 -11.95 -0.61
N GLU A 96 4.38 -11.38 -0.44
CA GLU A 96 3.34 -11.35 -1.48
C GLU A 96 3.77 -10.57 -2.74
N ALA A 97 4.43 -9.42 -2.58
CA ALA A 97 4.96 -8.63 -3.69
C ALA A 97 6.03 -9.42 -4.45
N GLU A 98 6.95 -10.09 -3.74
CA GLU A 98 7.99 -10.90 -4.37
C GLU A 98 7.43 -12.08 -5.15
N MET A 99 6.44 -12.78 -4.58
CA MET A 99 5.75 -13.87 -5.30
C MET A 99 5.08 -13.36 -6.58
N THR A 100 4.43 -12.19 -6.50
CA THR A 100 3.81 -11.54 -7.66
C THR A 100 4.86 -11.16 -8.71
N ALA A 101 5.97 -10.56 -8.29
CA ALA A 101 7.08 -10.19 -9.17
C ALA A 101 7.71 -11.41 -9.87
N LEU A 102 7.88 -12.53 -9.16
CA LEU A 102 8.42 -13.77 -9.73
C LEU A 102 7.50 -14.40 -10.78
N ALA A 103 6.19 -14.17 -10.71
CA ALA A 103 5.25 -14.60 -11.74
C ALA A 103 5.34 -13.75 -13.02
N ILE A 104 5.93 -12.56 -12.96
CA ILE A 104 6.15 -11.69 -14.12
C ILE A 104 7.35 -12.17 -14.92
N LYS A 105 7.10 -12.61 -16.16
CA LYS A 105 8.10 -13.18 -17.07
C LYS A 105 9.07 -12.13 -17.61
N ALA A 106 8.57 -10.97 -18.00
CA ALA A 106 9.40 -9.92 -18.58
C ALA A 106 10.17 -9.19 -17.49
N LYS A 107 11.51 -9.21 -17.57
CA LYS A 107 12.38 -8.55 -16.59
C LYS A 107 12.08 -7.06 -16.41
N LYS A 108 11.74 -6.37 -17.51
CA LYS A 108 11.35 -4.95 -17.48
C LYS A 108 10.08 -4.73 -16.68
N ASP A 109 9.04 -5.53 -16.95
CA ASP A 109 7.74 -5.38 -16.28
C ASP A 109 7.83 -5.78 -14.81
N ARG A 110 8.65 -6.80 -14.49
CA ARG A 110 8.96 -7.17 -13.10
C ARG A 110 9.62 -6.00 -12.36
N LYS A 111 10.58 -5.34 -13.01
CA LYS A 111 11.24 -4.16 -12.43
C LYS A 111 10.24 -3.04 -12.19
N ASN A 112 9.44 -2.70 -13.20
CA ASN A 112 8.43 -1.65 -13.06
C ASN A 112 7.45 -1.96 -11.91
N PHE A 113 6.97 -3.20 -11.81
CA PHE A 113 6.11 -3.61 -10.70
C PHE A 113 6.81 -3.46 -9.33
N LEU A 114 8.06 -3.91 -9.21
CA LEU A 114 8.82 -3.76 -7.97
C LEU A 114 9.08 -2.29 -7.61
N ASP A 115 9.35 -1.45 -8.60
CA ASP A 115 9.49 0.00 -8.43
C ASP A 115 8.16 0.62 -7.96
N ASP A 116 7.02 0.19 -8.52
CA ASP A 116 5.67 0.67 -8.14
C ASP A 116 5.32 0.30 -6.69
N VAL A 117 5.75 -0.87 -6.20
CA VAL A 117 5.46 -1.35 -4.85
C VAL A 117 6.59 -1.08 -3.86
N SER A 118 7.64 -0.32 -4.23
CA SER A 118 8.84 -0.14 -3.40
C SER A 118 8.54 0.46 -2.02
N GLY A 119 7.48 1.24 -1.90
CA GLY A 119 7.09 1.91 -0.65
C GLY A 119 6.87 0.96 0.53
N ILE A 120 6.59 -0.31 0.28
CA ILE A 120 6.52 -1.31 1.37
C ILE A 120 7.90 -1.69 1.92
N TYR A 121 8.91 -1.78 1.05
CA TYR A 121 10.28 -2.08 1.46
C TYR A 121 10.83 -0.91 2.27
N ASP A 122 10.56 0.32 1.82
CA ASP A 122 10.93 1.53 2.54
C ASP A 122 10.27 1.56 3.93
N LEU A 123 8.95 1.33 4.01
CA LEU A 123 8.22 1.27 5.27
C LEU A 123 8.81 0.22 6.24
N ALA A 124 9.05 -1.00 5.75
CA ALA A 124 9.57 -2.09 6.58
C ALA A 124 11.01 -1.79 7.05
N SER A 125 11.85 -1.25 6.17
CA SER A 125 13.22 -0.84 6.50
C SER A 125 13.22 0.27 7.56
N ASP A 126 12.37 1.28 7.41
CA ASP A 126 12.24 2.38 8.36
C ASP A 126 11.80 1.89 9.75
N ILE A 127 10.83 0.97 9.80
CA ILE A 127 10.38 0.39 11.08
C ILE A 127 11.51 -0.43 11.73
N ALA A 128 12.25 -1.22 10.94
CA ALA A 128 13.39 -1.98 11.46
C ALA A 128 14.48 -1.04 12.03
N MET A 129 14.76 0.09 11.36
CA MET A 129 15.68 1.11 11.87
C MET A 129 15.18 1.75 13.17
N GLU A 130 13.89 2.08 13.28
CA GLU A 130 13.29 2.60 14.52
C GLU A 130 13.38 1.62 15.70
N MET A 131 13.38 0.32 15.39
CA MET A 131 13.60 -0.75 16.36
C MET A 131 15.08 -1.03 16.64
N GLU A 132 15.99 -0.20 16.12
CA GLU A 132 17.45 -0.35 16.19
C GLU A 132 17.97 -1.67 15.58
N ASN A 133 17.18 -2.33 14.73
CA ASN A 133 17.56 -3.54 14.03
C ASN A 133 18.14 -3.22 12.64
N VAL A 134 19.35 -2.63 12.65
CA VAL A 134 20.04 -2.16 11.44
C VAL A 134 20.32 -3.29 10.45
N ASP A 135 20.70 -4.47 10.95
CA ASP A 135 20.97 -5.63 10.10
C ASP A 135 19.72 -6.05 9.33
N GLN A 136 18.55 -6.06 9.97
CA GLN A 136 17.29 -6.38 9.30
C GLN A 136 16.91 -5.30 8.28
N ALA A 137 17.11 -4.02 8.59
CA ALA A 137 16.85 -2.93 7.65
C ALA A 137 17.68 -3.08 6.37
N ILE A 138 18.98 -3.38 6.50
CA ILE A 138 19.87 -3.66 5.35
C ILE A 138 19.38 -4.86 4.56
N GLN A 139 19.01 -5.95 5.24
CA GLN A 139 18.51 -7.15 4.57
C GLN A 139 17.24 -6.86 3.76
N ILE A 140 16.31 -6.06 4.29
CA ILE A 140 15.08 -5.63 3.60
C ILE A 140 15.41 -4.83 2.35
N ALA A 141 16.29 -3.83 2.45
CA ALA A 141 16.68 -2.98 1.31
C ALA A 141 17.32 -3.79 0.15
N GLU A 142 18.04 -4.88 0.48
CA GLU A 142 18.65 -5.75 -0.53
C GLU A 142 17.65 -6.69 -1.23
N ARG A 143 16.46 -6.91 -0.67
CA ARG A 143 15.51 -7.92 -1.17
C ARG A 143 15.09 -7.67 -2.61
N MET A 144 14.71 -6.43 -2.95
CA MET A 144 14.33 -6.06 -4.33
C MET A 144 15.43 -6.42 -5.33
N THR A 145 16.68 -6.11 -5.01
CA THR A 145 17.84 -6.42 -5.86
C THR A 145 18.00 -7.92 -6.07
N LYS A 146 17.78 -8.73 -5.02
CA LYS A 146 17.83 -10.20 -5.09
C LYS A 146 16.72 -10.80 -5.96
N ILE A 147 15.57 -10.16 -6.06
CA ILE A 147 14.49 -10.61 -6.96
C ILE A 147 14.77 -10.23 -8.41
N LEU A 148 15.37 -9.06 -8.66
CA LEU A 148 15.71 -8.60 -10.00
C LEU A 148 16.88 -9.36 -10.65
N SER A 149 17.67 -10.08 -9.85
CA SER A 149 18.77 -10.92 -10.32
C SER A 149 18.35 -12.36 -10.67
N LYS A 150 17.13 -12.78 -10.32
CA LYS A 150 16.54 -14.09 -10.68
C LYS A 150 15.90 -14.06 -12.07
#